data_AF-A0AAD7TLB4-F1
#
_entry.id   AF-A0AAD7TLB4-F1
#
_cell.length_a   1.000
_cell.length_b   1.000
_cell.length_c   1.000
_cell.angle_alpha   90.00
_cell.angle_beta   90.00
_cell.angle_gamma   90.00
#
_symmetry.space_group_name_H-M   'P 1'
#
loop_
_entity.id
_entity.type
_entity.pdbx_description
1 polymer ?
#
loop_
_entity_poly.entity_id
_entity_poly.type
_entity_poly.pdbx_seq_one_letter_code
_entity_poly.pdbx_strand_id
1 'polypeptide(L)'
;MLFLPSCLLSAGVVATFAFALVARAVPNTDASVQTRRSLESTIPKLVVARHLVGLTGGGGSGDYVKDTWENDMTLAFSKGIDAFALSVGADGFTHQQVDLAYTAAENLRLGFTVFLSLDMDAIDLSYNCNDSSTADYIRNLTSTYMGRSSQLLINNKALVSTVSGGNCTLGADTPTKGWATQFAQHPDLLERIYFVPAFAIDPESFVNFSGVMNGDFNFNASWQMNLTANATGYSEDLGQLSGLGMTVQQQDALFGLLNYTFDSDERHIQGLANATHNNQSLYMTSVSPWFFTHFEPPLDKNLIYDCDDHLFVRRWQNIIDHRDQVDIVQLLSWNDYGESHYMGPIEGNIPQEAEAWTLGYDHQGTVRVHFIIFFAPRD
;
A
#
# COMPACT_ATOMS: atom_id res chain seq x y z
N MET A 1 48.17 56.64 -14.15
CA MET A 1 46.75 56.75 -13.75
C MET A 1 45.93 56.00 -14.79
N LEU A 2 45.28 54.91 -14.37
CA LEU A 2 44.18 54.15 -14.99
C LEU A 2 44.23 53.83 -16.50
N PHE A 3 44.29 52.51 -16.76
CA PHE A 3 44.06 51.84 -18.05
C PHE A 3 42.57 51.72 -18.37
N LEU A 4 42.23 51.85 -19.66
CA LEU A 4 41.28 51.03 -20.44
C LEU A 4 41.26 51.53 -21.90
N PRO A 5 41.36 50.66 -22.91
CA PRO A 5 40.85 50.95 -24.25
C PRO A 5 39.59 50.12 -24.54
N SER A 6 38.59 50.83 -25.04
CA SER A 6 37.31 50.36 -25.53
C SER A 6 37.43 49.69 -26.90
N CYS A 7 36.67 48.61 -27.14
CA CYS A 7 36.34 48.19 -28.50
C CYS A 7 34.99 47.45 -28.59
N LEU A 8 34.09 48.10 -29.35
CA LEU A 8 33.16 47.57 -30.37
C LEU A 8 32.02 46.59 -30.02
N LEU A 9 30.81 47.16 -30.11
CA LEU A 9 29.64 46.71 -30.91
C LEU A 9 29.43 45.21 -31.20
N SER A 10 28.30 44.68 -30.72
CA SER A 10 27.23 44.26 -31.63
C SER A 10 25.87 44.30 -30.91
N ALA A 11 24.87 44.87 -31.60
CA ALA A 11 23.53 45.12 -31.10
C ALA A 11 22.66 43.86 -31.21
N GLY A 12 22.23 43.34 -30.07
CA GLY A 12 21.18 42.32 -29.99
C GLY A 12 19.81 43.00 -30.06
N VAL A 13 19.06 42.65 -31.11
CA VAL A 13 17.69 43.09 -31.35
C VAL A 13 16.79 42.70 -30.17
N VAL A 14 16.14 43.70 -29.58
CA VAL A 14 15.00 43.53 -28.67
C VAL A 14 13.83 43.00 -29.49
N ALA A 15 13.55 41.70 -29.36
CA ALA A 15 12.31 41.11 -29.85
C ALA A 15 11.41 40.81 -28.65
N THR A 16 10.45 41.70 -28.45
CA THR A 16 9.32 41.53 -27.53
C THR A 16 8.52 40.31 -27.97
N PHE A 17 8.65 39.18 -27.27
CA PHE A 17 7.73 38.06 -27.40
C PHE A 17 6.80 38.03 -26.19
N ALA A 18 5.59 38.54 -26.41
CA ALA A 18 4.44 38.20 -25.60
C ALA A 18 4.18 36.70 -25.72
N PHE A 19 4.33 35.94 -24.64
CA PHE A 19 3.73 34.62 -24.57
C PHE A 19 2.25 34.79 -24.26
N ALA A 20 1.47 34.91 -25.35
CA ALA A 20 0.06 34.57 -25.31
C ALA A 20 -0.07 33.11 -24.86
N LEU A 21 -0.93 32.89 -23.88
CA LEU A 21 -1.39 31.58 -23.44
C LEU A 21 -2.11 30.91 -24.63
N VAL A 22 -1.35 30.21 -25.48
CA VAL A 22 -1.93 29.31 -26.47
C VAL A 22 -2.10 27.98 -25.75
N ALA A 23 -3.28 27.80 -25.15
CA ALA A 23 -3.84 26.48 -24.96
C ALA A 23 -3.95 25.83 -26.35
N ARG A 24 -2.87 25.17 -26.78
CA ARG A 24 -2.94 24.22 -27.88
C ARG A 24 -3.69 23.03 -27.32
N ALA A 25 -4.98 22.96 -27.67
CA ALA A 25 -5.69 21.70 -27.68
C ALA A 25 -4.82 20.71 -28.46
N VAL A 26 -4.25 19.75 -27.75
CA VAL A 26 -3.68 18.56 -28.36
C VAL A 26 -4.81 17.94 -29.19
N PRO A 27 -4.62 17.65 -30.49
CA PRO A 27 -5.60 16.90 -31.24
C PRO A 27 -5.80 15.57 -30.52
N ASN A 28 -7.01 15.35 -30.01
CA ASN A 28 -7.48 14.05 -29.55
C ASN A 28 -7.52 13.10 -30.76
N THR A 29 -6.37 12.51 -31.09
CA THR A 29 -6.26 11.34 -31.96
C THR A 29 -5.22 10.39 -31.38
N ASP A 30 -5.43 10.03 -30.12
CA ASP A 30 -5.45 8.64 -29.71
C ASP A 30 -6.32 8.60 -28.47
N ALA A 31 -7.54 8.09 -28.63
CA ALA A 31 -8.23 7.53 -27.50
C ALA A 31 -7.39 6.32 -27.06
N SER A 32 -6.37 6.56 -26.24
CA SER A 32 -6.02 5.55 -25.26
C SER A 32 -7.34 5.25 -24.57
N VAL A 33 -7.78 4.01 -24.73
CA VAL A 33 -8.96 3.50 -24.07
C VAL A 33 -8.59 3.48 -22.59
N GLN A 34 -8.65 4.63 -21.92
CA GLN A 34 -8.82 4.68 -20.48
C GLN A 34 -10.21 4.11 -20.25
N THR A 35 -10.27 2.79 -20.10
CA THR A 35 -11.46 2.07 -19.67
C THR A 35 -11.86 2.64 -18.32
N ARG A 36 -12.69 3.68 -18.32
CA ARG A 36 -13.44 4.09 -17.14
C ARG A 36 -14.19 2.84 -16.69
N ARG A 37 -13.85 2.35 -15.50
CA ARG A 37 -14.61 1.27 -14.89
C ARG A 37 -16.05 1.75 -14.76
N SER A 38 -17.01 0.92 -15.16
CA SER A 38 -18.41 1.33 -15.13
C SER A 38 -18.80 1.81 -13.73
N LEU A 39 -19.65 2.83 -13.66
CA LEU A 39 -20.28 3.30 -12.41
C LEU A 39 -21.17 2.22 -11.73
N GLU A 40 -21.22 1.02 -12.31
CA GLU A 40 -21.95 -0.17 -11.84
C GLU A 40 -21.03 -1.25 -11.26
N SER A 41 -19.80 -0.90 -10.85
CA SER A 41 -18.94 -1.84 -10.10
C SER A 41 -19.66 -2.27 -8.82
N THR A 42 -19.83 -3.59 -8.62
CA THR A 42 -20.40 -4.15 -7.38
C THR A 42 -19.38 -4.20 -6.24
N ILE A 43 -18.13 -3.81 -6.50
CA ILE A 43 -17.06 -3.80 -5.51
C ILE A 43 -17.16 -2.49 -4.70
N PRO A 44 -17.29 -2.56 -3.37
CA PRO A 44 -17.43 -1.37 -2.54
C PRO A 44 -16.13 -0.55 -2.54
N LYS A 45 -16.27 0.78 -2.38
CA LYS A 45 -15.15 1.66 -2.03
C LYS A 45 -14.90 1.56 -0.54
N LEU A 46 -13.70 1.14 -0.14
CA LEU A 46 -13.35 0.92 1.26
C LEU A 46 -12.01 1.57 1.60
N VAL A 47 -11.90 2.07 2.83
CA VAL A 47 -10.61 2.41 3.43
C VAL A 47 -10.33 1.41 4.55
N VAL A 48 -9.19 0.75 4.49
CA VAL A 48 -8.77 -0.25 5.48
C VAL A 48 -7.43 0.15 6.08
N ALA A 49 -7.05 -0.41 7.23
CA ALA A 49 -5.72 -0.17 7.81
C ALA A 49 -5.00 -1.47 8.11
N ARG A 50 -3.70 -1.53 7.79
CA ARG A 50 -2.85 -2.66 8.18
C ARG A 50 -2.68 -2.65 9.70
N HIS A 51 -2.95 -3.77 10.33
CA HIS A 51 -2.73 -3.98 11.76
C HIS A 51 -1.76 -5.16 11.94
N LEU A 52 -0.58 -4.93 12.49
CA LEU A 52 0.41 -5.96 12.75
C LEU A 52 -0.03 -6.77 13.97
N VAL A 53 -0.41 -8.02 13.74
CA VAL A 53 -0.82 -8.93 14.82
C VAL A 53 0.39 -9.34 15.67
N GLY A 54 1.59 -9.40 15.08
CA GLY A 54 2.83 -9.68 15.82
C GLY A 54 3.14 -8.72 16.97
N LEU A 55 2.55 -7.52 16.97
CA LEU A 55 2.73 -6.51 18.01
C LEU A 55 1.61 -6.51 19.08
N THR A 56 0.71 -7.50 19.03
CA THR A 56 -0.49 -7.55 19.90
C THR A 56 -0.41 -8.64 20.96
N GLY A 57 0.61 -9.48 20.94
CA GLY A 57 0.80 -10.56 21.90
C GLY A 57 2.28 -10.91 22.06
N GLY A 58 2.54 -11.98 22.82
CA GLY A 58 3.90 -12.48 23.08
C GLY A 58 4.27 -12.51 24.55
N GLY A 59 3.40 -11.97 25.42
CA GLY A 59 3.60 -11.92 26.86
C GLY A 59 4.12 -10.55 27.28
N GLY A 60 3.33 -9.81 28.05
CA GLY A 60 3.72 -8.53 28.60
C GLY A 60 2.53 -7.70 29.03
N SER A 61 2.80 -6.53 29.63
CA SER A 61 1.74 -5.56 29.96
C SER A 61 1.17 -4.84 28.74
N GLY A 62 1.82 -4.97 27.58
CA GLY A 62 1.37 -4.38 26.31
C GLY A 62 0.43 -5.28 25.52
N ASP A 63 0.28 -6.56 25.86
CA ASP A 63 -0.54 -7.49 25.09
C ASP A 63 -1.98 -6.98 24.95
N TYR A 64 -2.50 -7.04 23.73
CA TYR A 64 -3.88 -6.67 23.45
C TYR A 64 -4.81 -7.65 24.16
N VAL A 65 -5.80 -7.06 24.84
CA VAL A 65 -7.01 -7.76 25.24
C VAL A 65 -8.15 -7.33 24.32
N LYS A 66 -9.30 -7.99 24.43
CA LYS A 66 -10.47 -7.66 23.62
C LYS A 66 -10.84 -6.16 23.68
N ASP A 67 -10.78 -5.54 24.86
CA ASP A 67 -11.14 -4.13 25.02
C ASP A 67 -10.18 -3.20 24.27
N THR A 68 -8.89 -3.57 24.16
CA THR A 68 -7.89 -2.87 23.34
C THR A 68 -8.30 -2.90 21.87
N TRP A 69 -8.63 -4.08 21.34
CA TRP A 69 -9.16 -4.24 19.98
C TRP A 69 -10.46 -3.44 19.77
N GLU A 70 -11.39 -3.47 20.72
CA GLU A 70 -12.66 -2.74 20.63
C GLU A 70 -12.44 -1.22 20.60
N ASN A 71 -11.48 -0.70 21.36
CA ASN A 71 -11.11 0.72 21.36
C ASN A 71 -10.50 1.15 20.01
N ASP A 72 -9.54 0.38 19.49
CA ASP A 72 -8.88 0.67 18.22
C ASP A 72 -9.87 0.64 17.05
N MET A 73 -10.73 -0.37 16.99
CA MET A 73 -11.77 -0.47 15.95
C MET A 73 -12.79 0.67 16.05
N THR A 74 -13.19 1.05 17.26
CA THR A 74 -14.10 2.19 17.47
C THR A 74 -13.46 3.49 16.99
N LEU A 75 -12.19 3.71 17.31
CA LEU A 75 -11.46 4.89 16.86
C LEU A 75 -11.30 4.89 15.34
N ALA A 76 -10.83 3.78 14.76
CA ALA A 76 -10.66 3.63 13.31
C ALA A 76 -11.97 3.88 12.56
N PHE A 77 -13.06 3.28 13.02
CA PHE A 77 -14.40 3.49 12.45
C PHE A 77 -14.84 4.96 12.52
N SER A 78 -14.52 5.66 13.62
CA SER A 78 -14.81 7.11 13.76
C SER A 78 -14.03 7.99 12.79
N LYS A 79 -12.95 7.47 12.17
CA LYS A 79 -12.14 8.16 11.16
C LYS A 79 -12.51 7.78 9.72
N GLY A 80 -13.50 6.89 9.55
CA GLY A 80 -13.93 6.41 8.25
C GLY A 80 -13.16 5.19 7.75
N ILE A 81 -12.40 4.50 8.62
CA ILE A 81 -11.79 3.21 8.29
C ILE A 81 -12.85 2.13 8.47
N ASP A 82 -12.99 1.24 7.50
CA ASP A 82 -14.05 0.24 7.40
C ASP A 82 -13.59 -1.16 7.85
N ALA A 83 -12.28 -1.43 7.77
CA ALA A 83 -11.72 -2.71 8.20
C ALA A 83 -10.27 -2.64 8.66
N PHE A 84 -9.85 -3.63 9.44
CA PHE A 84 -8.44 -3.95 9.63
C PHE A 84 -7.99 -5.13 8.76
N ALA A 85 -6.88 -4.93 8.05
CA ALA A 85 -6.11 -5.97 7.41
C ALA A 85 -5.13 -6.54 8.43
N LEU A 86 -5.43 -7.73 8.97
CA LEU A 86 -4.64 -8.35 10.04
C LEU A 86 -3.38 -8.97 9.43
N SER A 87 -2.23 -8.28 9.56
CA SER A 87 -0.92 -8.78 9.14
C SER A 87 -0.47 -9.88 10.10
N VAL A 88 -0.58 -11.14 9.67
CA VAL A 88 -0.39 -12.33 10.51
C VAL A 88 0.90 -13.07 10.16
N GLY A 89 1.74 -13.27 11.17
CA GLY A 89 2.87 -14.19 11.15
C GLY A 89 2.47 -15.60 11.59
N ALA A 90 3.43 -16.36 12.12
CA ALA A 90 3.23 -17.71 12.63
C ALA A 90 3.54 -17.86 14.13
N ASP A 91 3.38 -16.77 14.89
CA ASP A 91 3.59 -16.72 16.33
C ASP A 91 2.60 -17.59 17.11
N GLY A 92 3.03 -18.06 18.29
CA GLY A 92 2.19 -18.90 19.15
C GLY A 92 0.90 -18.23 19.65
N PHE A 93 0.81 -16.90 19.57
CA PHE A 93 -0.36 -16.12 19.95
C PHE A 93 -1.21 -15.67 18.75
N THR A 94 -0.79 -15.92 17.51
CA THR A 94 -1.50 -15.45 16.30
C THR A 94 -2.97 -15.85 16.30
N HIS A 95 -3.28 -17.11 16.58
CA HIS A 95 -4.67 -17.57 16.64
C HIS A 95 -5.47 -16.84 17.73
N GLN A 96 -4.90 -16.67 18.92
CA GLN A 96 -5.58 -15.98 20.02
C GLN A 96 -5.89 -14.52 19.66
N GLN A 97 -4.91 -13.79 19.10
CA GLN A 97 -5.09 -12.38 18.77
C GLN A 97 -6.02 -12.17 17.57
N VAL A 98 -5.97 -13.05 16.57
CA VAL A 98 -6.94 -13.03 15.47
C VAL A 98 -8.36 -13.31 15.99
N ASP A 99 -8.54 -14.30 16.87
CA ASP A 99 -9.86 -14.59 17.46
C ASP A 99 -10.41 -13.41 18.28
N LEU A 100 -9.56 -12.74 19.06
CA LEU A 100 -9.90 -11.52 19.78
C LEU A 100 -10.31 -10.39 18.83
N ALA A 101 -9.58 -10.17 17.73
CA ALA A 101 -9.92 -9.16 16.73
C ALA A 101 -11.29 -9.44 16.08
N TYR A 102 -11.54 -10.67 15.62
CA TYR A 102 -12.87 -11.02 15.07
C TYR A 102 -13.96 -10.82 16.11
N THR A 103 -13.76 -11.29 17.35
CA THR A 103 -14.73 -11.17 18.43
C THR A 103 -15.02 -9.72 18.80
N ALA A 104 -14.01 -8.85 18.84
CA ALA A 104 -14.17 -7.42 19.06
C ALA A 104 -15.05 -6.78 17.97
N ALA A 105 -14.74 -7.04 16.70
CA ALA A 105 -15.51 -6.52 15.57
C ALA A 105 -16.98 -7.00 15.60
N GLU A 106 -17.22 -8.27 15.95
CA GLU A 106 -18.57 -8.85 16.09
C GLU A 106 -19.36 -8.21 17.25
N ASN A 107 -18.70 -7.92 18.36
CA ASN A 107 -19.32 -7.33 19.54
C ASN A 107 -19.72 -5.87 19.34
N LEU A 108 -18.88 -5.10 18.66
CA LEU A 108 -19.09 -3.67 18.44
C LEU A 108 -20.34 -3.38 17.62
N ARG A 109 -20.71 -4.27 16.70
CA ARG A 109 -21.88 -4.12 15.80
C ARG A 109 -21.89 -2.79 15.04
N LEU A 110 -20.71 -2.22 14.79
CA LEU A 110 -20.52 -0.99 14.02
C LEU A 110 -20.55 -1.23 12.50
N GLY A 111 -20.51 -2.50 12.08
CA GLY A 111 -20.23 -2.86 10.68
C GLY A 111 -18.74 -2.82 10.34
N PHE A 112 -17.86 -2.60 11.32
CA PHE A 112 -16.42 -2.71 11.15
C PHE A 112 -16.05 -4.19 10.91
N THR A 113 -15.25 -4.44 9.88
CA THR A 113 -14.85 -5.80 9.49
C THR A 113 -13.35 -6.02 9.68
N VAL A 114 -12.92 -7.26 9.58
CA VAL A 114 -11.50 -7.62 9.55
C VAL A 114 -11.27 -8.65 8.46
N PHE A 115 -10.03 -8.77 7.99
CA PHE A 115 -9.63 -9.85 7.09
C PHE A 115 -8.17 -10.20 7.30
N LEU A 116 -7.79 -11.42 6.89
CA LEU A 116 -6.41 -11.89 6.99
C LEU A 116 -5.55 -11.30 5.88
N SER A 117 -4.41 -10.74 6.28
CA SER A 117 -3.30 -10.38 5.41
C SER A 117 -2.11 -11.26 5.80
N LEU A 118 -1.86 -12.31 5.02
CA LEU A 118 -0.81 -13.29 5.29
C LEU A 118 0.56 -12.62 5.11
N ASP A 119 1.27 -12.38 6.21
CA ASP A 119 2.59 -11.74 6.19
C ASP A 119 3.64 -12.82 5.88
N MET A 120 3.90 -13.03 4.59
CA MET A 120 4.67 -14.20 4.14
C MET A 120 6.13 -14.12 4.57
N ASP A 121 6.67 -12.91 4.74
CA ASP A 121 8.02 -12.71 5.25
C ASP A 121 8.08 -13.06 6.76
N ALA A 122 7.08 -12.67 7.55
CA ALA A 122 7.00 -13.07 8.95
C ALA A 122 6.70 -14.57 9.14
N ILE A 123 5.89 -15.17 8.27
CA ILE A 123 5.60 -16.61 8.28
C ILE A 123 6.88 -17.41 7.95
N ASP A 124 7.71 -16.93 7.01
CA ASP A 124 8.95 -17.59 6.57
C ASP A 124 9.97 -17.77 7.71
N LEU A 125 9.92 -16.91 8.73
CA LEU A 125 10.76 -17.02 9.93
C LEU A 125 10.50 -18.30 10.74
N SER A 126 9.30 -18.88 10.64
CA SER A 126 8.91 -20.10 11.36
C SER A 126 8.62 -21.28 10.43
N TYR A 127 8.17 -21.00 9.21
CA TYR A 127 7.79 -21.98 8.20
C TYR A 127 8.40 -21.59 6.86
N ASN A 128 9.40 -22.33 6.37
CA ASN A 128 9.99 -22.07 5.06
C ASN A 128 8.90 -21.99 3.98
N CYS A 129 8.79 -20.87 3.30
CA CYS A 129 7.67 -20.57 2.41
C CYS A 129 7.66 -21.43 1.13
N ASN A 130 8.74 -22.17 0.88
CA ASN A 130 8.83 -23.14 -0.19
C ASN A 130 8.41 -24.56 0.22
N ASP A 131 8.12 -24.80 1.51
CA ASP A 131 7.67 -26.09 2.01
C ASP A 131 6.14 -26.18 2.02
N SER A 132 5.62 -27.41 1.91
CA SER A 132 4.18 -27.68 1.97
C SER A 132 3.56 -27.39 3.34
N SER A 133 4.38 -27.36 4.41
CA SER A 133 3.93 -27.00 5.75
C SER A 133 3.43 -25.56 5.83
N THR A 134 4.05 -24.65 5.07
CA THR A 134 3.57 -23.26 4.94
C THR A 134 2.20 -23.21 4.28
N ALA A 135 1.99 -23.99 3.21
CA ALA A 135 0.69 -24.11 2.57
C ALA A 135 -0.39 -24.58 3.55
N ASP A 136 -0.10 -25.64 4.31
CA ASP A 136 -1.01 -26.19 5.31
C ASP A 136 -1.33 -25.15 6.39
N TYR A 137 -0.33 -24.41 6.87
CA TYR A 137 -0.52 -23.35 7.87
C TYR A 137 -1.45 -22.25 7.36
N ILE A 138 -1.15 -21.63 6.21
CA ILE A 138 -1.95 -20.51 5.70
C ILE A 138 -3.37 -20.93 5.29
N ARG A 139 -3.53 -22.16 4.76
CA ARG A 139 -4.86 -22.71 4.46
C ARG A 139 -5.69 -22.94 5.72
N ASN A 140 -5.09 -23.50 6.77
CA ASN A 140 -5.77 -23.76 8.03
C ASN A 140 -6.19 -22.45 8.69
N LEU A 141 -5.27 -21.48 8.76
CA LEU A 141 -5.56 -20.15 9.30
C LEU A 141 -6.71 -19.48 8.54
N THR A 142 -6.65 -19.48 7.21
CA THR A 142 -7.71 -18.92 6.36
C THR A 142 -9.04 -19.63 6.56
N SER A 143 -9.03 -20.97 6.58
CA SER A 143 -10.24 -21.77 6.73
C SER A 143 -10.92 -21.61 8.08
N THR A 144 -10.13 -21.35 9.13
CA THR A 144 -10.62 -21.11 10.49
C THR A 144 -11.46 -19.83 10.57
N TYR A 145 -11.02 -18.76 9.89
CA TYR A 145 -11.61 -17.43 10.09
C TYR A 145 -12.51 -16.93 8.95
N MET A 146 -12.42 -17.48 7.74
CA MET A 146 -13.20 -16.99 6.59
C MET A 146 -14.73 -17.05 6.76
N GLY A 147 -15.23 -17.85 7.72
CA GLY A 147 -16.66 -17.98 8.03
C GLY A 147 -17.15 -17.11 9.18
N ARG A 148 -16.28 -16.28 9.80
CA ARG A 148 -16.65 -15.40 10.91
C ARG A 148 -17.54 -14.26 10.41
N SER A 149 -18.44 -13.76 11.26
CA SER A 149 -19.46 -12.80 10.81
C SER A 149 -18.93 -11.40 10.54
N SER A 150 -17.78 -11.05 11.13
CA SER A 150 -17.04 -9.81 10.86
C SER A 150 -15.97 -9.94 9.78
N GLN A 151 -15.89 -11.07 9.06
CA GLN A 151 -15.02 -11.22 7.90
C GLN A 151 -15.44 -10.24 6.79
N LEU A 152 -14.50 -9.46 6.26
CA LEU A 152 -14.76 -8.63 5.08
C LEU A 152 -15.01 -9.54 3.87
N LEU A 153 -16.18 -9.37 3.24
CA LEU A 153 -16.61 -10.13 2.07
C LEU A 153 -16.59 -9.26 0.80
N ILE A 154 -16.03 -9.79 -0.28
CA ILE A 154 -16.15 -9.24 -1.64
C ILE A 154 -16.86 -10.27 -2.50
N ASN A 155 -17.97 -9.88 -3.13
CA ASN A 155 -18.81 -10.79 -3.93
C ASN A 155 -19.16 -12.10 -3.19
N ASN A 156 -19.52 -11.97 -1.91
CA ASN A 156 -19.86 -13.08 -1.01
C ASN A 156 -18.73 -14.09 -0.74
N LYS A 157 -17.48 -13.70 -0.97
CA LYS A 157 -16.27 -14.49 -0.68
C LYS A 157 -15.40 -13.75 0.33
N ALA A 158 -14.73 -14.48 1.21
CA ALA A 158 -13.85 -13.90 2.23
C ALA A 158 -12.64 -13.23 1.57
N LEU A 159 -12.46 -11.93 1.77
CA LEU A 159 -11.26 -11.24 1.33
C LEU A 159 -10.04 -11.81 2.08
N VAL A 160 -9.00 -12.14 1.35
CA VAL A 160 -7.70 -12.54 1.91
C VAL A 160 -6.61 -11.87 1.09
N SER A 161 -5.64 -11.25 1.75
CA SER A 161 -4.47 -10.64 1.11
C SER A 161 -3.18 -11.28 1.60
N THR A 162 -2.07 -10.84 1.03
CA THR A 162 -0.73 -11.12 1.54
C THR A 162 0.06 -9.83 1.72
N VAL A 163 1.17 -9.92 2.44
CA VAL A 163 2.35 -9.06 2.25
C VAL A 163 3.46 -9.98 1.75
N SER A 164 4.09 -9.63 0.63
CA SER A 164 5.10 -10.45 -0.05
C SER A 164 4.57 -11.85 -0.47
N GLY A 165 5.49 -12.78 -0.74
CA GLY A 165 5.19 -14.20 -0.98
C GLY A 165 5.08 -14.62 -2.45
N GLY A 166 5.21 -13.72 -3.42
CA GLY A 166 5.08 -14.05 -4.85
C GLY A 166 6.06 -15.10 -5.36
N ASN A 167 7.20 -15.24 -4.68
CA ASN A 167 8.25 -16.21 -5.02
C ASN A 167 8.17 -17.52 -4.20
N CYS A 168 7.21 -17.65 -3.29
CA CYS A 168 7.06 -18.84 -2.46
C CYS A 168 6.43 -20.00 -3.24
N THR A 169 7.09 -21.15 -3.26
CA THR A 169 6.59 -22.33 -3.99
C THR A 169 5.53 -23.12 -3.23
N LEU A 170 5.38 -22.92 -1.91
CA LEU A 170 4.40 -23.60 -1.08
C LEU A 170 4.46 -25.14 -1.22
N GLY A 171 5.65 -25.70 -1.47
CA GLY A 171 5.88 -27.13 -1.68
C GLY A 171 5.67 -27.62 -3.12
N ALA A 172 5.37 -26.74 -4.08
CA ALA A 172 5.22 -27.07 -5.50
C ALA A 172 6.50 -26.79 -6.32
N ASP A 173 6.46 -27.14 -7.61
CA ASP A 173 7.60 -26.95 -8.53
C ASP A 173 7.89 -25.47 -8.84
N THR A 174 6.86 -24.62 -8.84
CA THR A 174 6.96 -23.19 -9.13
C THR A 174 6.05 -22.38 -8.21
N PRO A 175 6.32 -21.09 -7.97
CA PRO A 175 5.45 -20.23 -7.17
C PRO A 175 4.03 -20.15 -7.72
N THR A 176 3.88 -20.06 -9.04
CA THR A 176 2.58 -20.01 -9.71
C THR A 176 1.74 -21.27 -9.47
N LYS A 177 2.36 -22.46 -9.56
CA LYS A 177 1.70 -23.74 -9.27
C LYS A 177 1.43 -23.89 -7.77
N GLY A 178 2.31 -23.38 -6.91
CA GLY A 178 2.14 -23.34 -5.47
C GLY A 178 0.89 -22.57 -5.08
N TRP A 179 0.85 -21.28 -5.40
CA TRP A 179 -0.30 -20.43 -5.09
C TRP A 179 -1.61 -20.90 -5.73
N ALA A 180 -1.57 -21.46 -6.95
CA ALA A 180 -2.74 -22.06 -7.57
C ALA A 180 -3.22 -23.30 -6.80
N THR A 181 -2.41 -24.34 -6.73
CA THR A 181 -2.87 -25.66 -6.28
C THR A 181 -2.89 -25.81 -4.76
N GLN A 182 -2.03 -25.09 -4.06
CA GLN A 182 -1.90 -25.20 -2.62
C GLN A 182 -2.69 -24.13 -1.85
N PHE A 183 -3.20 -23.09 -2.52
CA PHE A 183 -3.96 -22.04 -1.85
C PHE A 183 -5.25 -21.68 -2.61
N ALA A 184 -5.18 -20.87 -3.67
CA ALA A 184 -6.34 -20.24 -4.29
C ALA A 184 -7.36 -21.22 -4.89
N GLN A 185 -6.88 -22.33 -5.46
CA GLN A 185 -7.71 -23.35 -6.10
C GLN A 185 -7.78 -24.64 -5.28
N HIS A 186 -7.22 -24.65 -4.07
CA HIS A 186 -7.31 -25.81 -3.20
C HIS A 186 -8.77 -26.04 -2.77
N PRO A 187 -9.28 -27.29 -2.70
CA PRO A 187 -10.68 -27.58 -2.38
C PRO A 187 -11.21 -26.93 -1.08
N ASP A 188 -10.34 -26.68 -0.11
CA ASP A 188 -10.73 -26.04 1.14
C ASP A 188 -11.15 -24.57 0.95
N LEU A 189 -10.56 -23.88 -0.04
CA LEU A 189 -10.66 -22.43 -0.26
C LEU A 189 -11.30 -22.04 -1.60
N LEU A 190 -11.28 -22.94 -2.59
CA LEU A 190 -11.79 -22.72 -3.93
C LEU A 190 -13.23 -22.17 -3.87
N GLU A 191 -13.45 -21.06 -4.57
CA GLU A 191 -14.72 -20.31 -4.61
C GLU A 191 -15.19 -19.69 -3.27
N ARG A 192 -14.46 -19.85 -2.17
CA ARG A 192 -14.80 -19.32 -0.84
C ARG A 192 -14.04 -18.05 -0.48
N ILE A 193 -12.85 -17.85 -1.06
CA ILE A 193 -12.02 -16.67 -0.86
C ILE A 193 -12.01 -15.74 -2.09
N TYR A 194 -11.83 -14.45 -1.83
CA TYR A 194 -11.49 -13.43 -2.82
C TYR A 194 -10.04 -13.05 -2.57
N PHE A 195 -9.10 -13.57 -3.34
CA PHE A 195 -7.67 -13.43 -3.06
C PHE A 195 -7.07 -12.20 -3.75
N VAL A 196 -6.47 -11.31 -2.94
CA VAL A 196 -5.90 -10.02 -3.36
C VAL A 196 -4.47 -9.91 -2.82
N PRO A 197 -3.49 -10.63 -3.39
CA PRO A 197 -2.14 -10.65 -2.86
C PRO A 197 -1.39 -9.34 -3.12
N ALA A 198 -0.37 -9.09 -2.29
CA ALA A 198 0.68 -8.12 -2.55
C ALA A 198 2.01 -8.86 -2.77
N PHE A 199 2.15 -9.51 -3.92
CA PHE A 199 3.23 -10.49 -4.15
C PHE A 199 4.65 -9.93 -4.23
N ALA A 200 4.83 -8.59 -4.26
CA ALA A 200 6.13 -7.94 -4.39
C ALA A 200 6.98 -8.46 -5.57
N ILE A 201 6.30 -8.76 -6.69
CA ILE A 201 6.89 -9.17 -7.98
C ILE A 201 6.47 -8.19 -9.07
N ASP A 202 7.14 -8.24 -10.22
CA ASP A 202 6.80 -7.41 -11.37
C ASP A 202 5.36 -7.68 -11.86
N PRO A 203 4.47 -6.67 -11.95
CA PRO A 203 3.12 -6.81 -12.47
C PRO A 203 3.03 -7.44 -13.87
N GLU A 204 4.06 -7.29 -14.72
CA GLU A 204 4.09 -7.97 -16.03
C GLU A 204 4.06 -9.50 -15.89
N SER A 205 4.55 -10.03 -14.77
CA SER A 205 4.57 -11.47 -14.48
C SER A 205 3.24 -12.02 -13.99
N PHE A 206 2.26 -11.16 -13.64
CA PHE A 206 0.96 -11.58 -13.10
C PHE A 206 0.19 -12.49 -14.06
N VAL A 207 0.42 -12.39 -15.37
CA VAL A 207 -0.17 -13.29 -16.38
C VAL A 207 0.07 -14.77 -16.06
N ASN A 208 1.16 -15.09 -15.37
CA ASN A 208 1.49 -16.47 -14.96
C ASN A 208 0.67 -16.96 -13.74
N PHE A 209 -0.07 -16.07 -13.08
CA PHE A 209 -0.92 -16.34 -11.92
C PHE A 209 -2.42 -16.39 -12.31
N SER A 210 -2.72 -16.72 -13.57
CA SER A 210 -4.11 -16.85 -14.03
C SER A 210 -4.88 -17.88 -13.18
N GLY A 211 -6.07 -17.47 -12.71
CA GLY A 211 -6.91 -18.27 -11.81
C GLY A 211 -6.43 -18.31 -10.35
N VAL A 212 -5.36 -17.60 -9.99
CA VAL A 212 -4.90 -17.43 -8.60
C VAL A 212 -5.44 -16.12 -8.02
N MET A 213 -5.22 -15.01 -8.74
CA MET A 213 -5.54 -13.66 -8.27
C MET A 213 -6.99 -13.32 -8.62
N ASN A 214 -7.77 -12.82 -7.64
CA ASN A 214 -9.08 -12.19 -7.89
C ASN A 214 -8.98 -10.67 -7.91
N GLY A 215 -8.01 -10.13 -7.18
CA GLY A 215 -7.57 -8.74 -7.24
C GLY A 215 -6.06 -8.65 -7.06
N ASP A 216 -5.55 -7.43 -6.99
CA ASP A 216 -4.16 -7.13 -6.69
C ASP A 216 -4.06 -6.02 -5.64
N PHE A 217 -3.05 -6.12 -4.78
CA PHE A 217 -2.72 -5.09 -3.79
C PHE A 217 -1.32 -4.52 -4.03
N ASN A 218 -1.25 -3.27 -4.46
CA ASN A 218 -0.01 -2.52 -4.57
C ASN A 218 0.43 -1.96 -3.20
N PHE A 219 1.01 -2.83 -2.36
CA PHE A 219 1.53 -2.48 -1.05
C PHE A 219 2.60 -1.37 -1.09
N ASN A 220 3.41 -1.34 -2.15
CA ASN A 220 4.52 -0.40 -2.28
C ASN A 220 4.13 0.93 -2.94
N ALA A 221 2.85 1.15 -3.26
CA ALA A 221 2.37 2.41 -3.83
C ALA A 221 2.55 3.62 -2.91
N SER A 222 2.73 3.37 -1.60
CA SER A 222 2.83 4.39 -0.57
C SER A 222 4.15 5.16 -0.59
N TRP A 223 5.23 4.56 -1.07
CA TRP A 223 6.58 5.11 -0.91
C TRP A 223 7.36 5.09 -2.22
N GLN A 224 8.25 6.06 -2.38
CA GLN A 224 9.16 6.12 -3.51
C GLN A 224 10.38 5.22 -3.27
N MET A 225 10.22 3.93 -3.49
CA MET A 225 11.32 2.97 -3.27
C MET A 225 12.42 3.02 -4.35
N ASN A 226 12.20 3.78 -5.44
CA ASN A 226 13.16 3.91 -6.55
C ASN A 226 14.23 4.97 -6.31
N LEU A 227 14.15 5.78 -5.26
CA LEU A 227 15.22 6.69 -4.84
C LEU A 227 16.29 5.94 -4.03
N THR A 228 16.91 4.93 -4.63
CA THR A 228 18.15 4.35 -4.09
C THR A 228 19.33 5.18 -4.58
N ALA A 229 20.51 5.08 -3.96
CA ALA A 229 21.73 5.78 -4.42
C ALA A 229 22.12 5.48 -5.89
N ASN A 230 21.48 4.47 -6.52
CA ASN A 230 21.60 4.13 -7.94
C ASN A 230 20.52 4.78 -8.85
N ALA A 231 19.64 5.63 -8.31
CA ALA A 231 18.70 6.46 -9.07
C ALA A 231 19.38 7.63 -9.80
N THR A 232 20.71 7.59 -9.91
CA THR A 232 21.52 8.56 -10.65
C THR A 232 21.15 8.63 -12.13
N GLY A 233 20.45 7.62 -12.68
CA GLY A 233 19.92 7.66 -14.04
C GLY A 233 18.83 8.71 -14.28
N TYR A 234 18.01 9.06 -13.27
CA TYR A 234 17.10 10.20 -13.39
C TYR A 234 17.82 11.54 -13.12
N SER A 235 18.92 11.52 -12.37
CA SER A 235 19.73 12.72 -12.12
C SER A 235 20.45 13.24 -13.38
N GLU A 236 20.74 12.38 -14.36
CA GLU A 236 21.34 12.81 -15.63
C GLU A 236 20.36 13.58 -16.54
N ASP A 237 19.07 13.24 -16.52
CA ASP A 237 18.04 13.96 -17.28
C ASP A 237 17.58 15.25 -16.55
N LEU A 238 17.65 15.26 -15.22
CA LEU A 238 17.37 16.44 -14.39
C LEU A 238 18.49 17.50 -14.46
N GLY A 239 19.72 17.10 -14.77
CA GLY A 239 20.81 18.02 -15.12
C GLY A 239 20.45 18.94 -16.30
N GLN A 240 19.53 18.51 -17.18
CA GLN A 240 19.04 19.31 -18.30
C GLN A 240 17.97 20.35 -17.92
N LEU A 241 17.26 20.18 -16.80
CA LEU A 241 16.27 21.16 -16.32
C LEU A 241 16.92 22.47 -15.85
N SER A 242 18.18 22.40 -15.40
CA SER A 242 18.98 23.59 -15.07
C SER A 242 19.19 24.53 -16.29
N GLY A 243 19.09 23.98 -17.52
CA GLY A 243 19.17 24.73 -18.76
C GLY A 243 17.85 25.38 -19.21
N LEU A 244 16.72 25.09 -18.55
CA LEU A 244 15.39 25.56 -18.95
C LEU A 244 14.96 26.87 -18.25
N GLY A 245 15.81 27.45 -17.40
CA GLY A 245 15.53 28.72 -16.73
C GLY A 245 14.29 28.68 -15.81
N MET A 246 13.89 27.49 -15.37
CA MET A 246 12.78 27.31 -14.44
C MET A 246 13.11 27.91 -13.07
N THR A 247 12.14 28.58 -12.46
CA THR A 247 12.24 29.02 -11.06
C THR A 247 12.22 27.81 -10.12
N VAL A 248 12.75 27.96 -8.91
CA VAL A 248 12.72 26.91 -7.87
C VAL A 248 11.30 26.37 -7.66
N GLN A 249 10.30 27.25 -7.62
CA GLN A 249 8.88 26.85 -7.47
C GLN A 249 8.34 26.04 -8.66
N GLN A 250 8.83 26.26 -9.87
CA GLN A 250 8.46 25.47 -11.05
C GLN A 250 9.17 24.12 -11.07
N GLN A 251 10.40 24.07 -10.56
CA GLN A 251 11.13 22.82 -10.36
C GLN A 251 10.42 21.98 -9.30
N ASP A 252 10.07 22.55 -8.14
CA ASP A 252 9.34 21.88 -7.06
C ASP A 252 7.95 21.38 -7.52
N ALA A 253 7.26 22.17 -8.36
CA ALA A 253 6.00 21.75 -8.96
C ALA A 253 6.18 20.57 -9.94
N LEU A 254 7.26 20.58 -10.73
CA LEU A 254 7.58 19.51 -11.66
C LEU A 254 8.07 18.25 -10.94
N PHE A 255 8.91 18.39 -9.92
CA PHE A 255 9.33 17.28 -9.04
C PHE A 255 8.13 16.66 -8.33
N GLY A 256 7.24 17.48 -7.77
CA GLY A 256 5.99 17.01 -7.15
C GLY A 256 5.00 16.37 -8.14
N LEU A 257 5.11 16.65 -9.44
CA LEU A 257 4.34 16.02 -10.52
C LEU A 257 4.96 14.70 -11.02
N LEU A 258 6.28 14.59 -11.02
CA LEU A 258 7.02 13.42 -11.53
C LEU A 258 7.21 12.33 -10.46
N ASN A 259 7.22 12.70 -9.18
CA ASN A 259 7.52 11.76 -8.09
C ASN A 259 6.28 11.08 -7.48
N TYR A 260 5.07 11.61 -7.70
CA TYR A 260 3.81 11.10 -7.13
C TYR A 260 2.77 10.79 -8.21
N THR A 261 3.17 9.98 -9.20
CA THR A 261 2.31 9.55 -10.30
C THR A 261 1.45 8.34 -9.92
N PHE A 262 0.41 8.08 -10.72
CA PHE A 262 -0.41 6.87 -10.61
C PHE A 262 0.19 5.71 -11.44
N ASP A 263 1.40 5.87 -12.01
CA ASP A 263 1.96 4.94 -13.00
C ASP A 263 2.22 3.54 -12.43
N SER A 264 2.67 3.48 -11.16
CA SER A 264 2.83 2.20 -10.46
C SER A 264 1.47 1.50 -10.35
N ASP A 265 0.43 2.24 -9.97
CA ASP A 265 -0.92 1.69 -9.89
C ASP A 265 -1.44 1.24 -11.26
N GLU A 266 -1.22 2.02 -12.32
CA GLU A 266 -1.61 1.66 -13.69
C GLU A 266 -0.94 0.36 -14.15
N ARG A 267 0.37 0.17 -13.86
CA ARG A 267 1.07 -1.08 -14.18
C ARG A 267 0.48 -2.28 -13.45
N HIS A 268 0.16 -2.12 -12.18
CA HIS A 268 -0.52 -3.16 -11.39
C HIS A 268 -1.91 -3.48 -11.94
N ILE A 269 -2.72 -2.47 -12.27
CA ILE A 269 -4.05 -2.63 -12.87
C ILE A 269 -3.95 -3.38 -14.21
N GLN A 270 -2.99 -3.01 -15.07
CA GLN A 270 -2.77 -3.67 -16.36
C GLN A 270 -2.30 -5.12 -16.19
N GLY A 271 -1.35 -5.38 -15.29
CA GLY A 271 -0.90 -6.74 -14.94
C GLY A 271 -2.05 -7.61 -14.44
N LEU A 272 -2.88 -7.07 -13.55
CA LEU A 272 -4.05 -7.76 -13.00
C LEU A 272 -5.09 -8.06 -14.08
N ALA A 273 -5.37 -7.11 -14.98
CA ALA A 273 -6.28 -7.31 -16.11
C ALA A 273 -5.81 -8.46 -17.01
N ASN A 274 -4.50 -8.55 -17.26
CA ASN A 274 -3.90 -9.63 -18.04
C ASN A 274 -4.00 -10.99 -17.33
N ALA A 275 -3.77 -11.04 -16.02
CA ALA A 275 -3.86 -12.28 -15.23
C ALA A 275 -5.29 -12.83 -15.13
N THR A 276 -6.26 -11.93 -14.95
CA THR A 276 -7.66 -12.28 -14.70
C THR A 276 -8.51 -12.34 -15.95
N HIS A 277 -8.00 -11.83 -17.08
CA HIS A 277 -8.79 -11.55 -18.29
C HIS A 277 -10.04 -10.71 -18.00
N ASN A 278 -9.95 -9.82 -16.99
CA ASN A 278 -11.05 -9.01 -16.50
C ASN A 278 -10.57 -7.61 -16.09
N ASN A 279 -11.06 -6.59 -16.78
CA ASN A 279 -10.73 -5.18 -16.49
C ASN A 279 -11.51 -4.59 -15.31
N GLN A 280 -12.30 -5.41 -14.60
CA GLN A 280 -13.09 -5.02 -13.42
C GLN A 280 -12.68 -5.80 -12.16
N SER A 281 -11.55 -6.49 -12.17
CA SER A 281 -10.99 -7.14 -10.98
C SER A 281 -10.68 -6.12 -9.88
N LEU A 282 -10.79 -6.53 -8.61
CA LEU A 282 -10.58 -5.61 -7.48
C LEU A 282 -9.16 -5.05 -7.52
N TYR A 283 -9.04 -3.72 -7.45
CA TYR A 283 -7.74 -3.08 -7.29
C TYR A 283 -7.62 -2.40 -5.93
N MET A 284 -6.57 -2.76 -5.21
CA MET A 284 -6.25 -2.23 -3.90
C MET A 284 -4.90 -1.53 -3.96
N THR A 285 -4.84 -0.33 -3.37
CA THR A 285 -3.61 0.45 -3.28
C THR A 285 -3.32 0.84 -1.84
N SER A 286 -2.16 1.46 -1.61
CA SER A 286 -1.71 1.88 -0.29
C SER A 286 -1.45 3.38 -0.20
N VAL A 287 -1.52 3.88 1.03
CA VAL A 287 -1.02 5.21 1.41
C VAL A 287 -0.38 5.15 2.80
N SER A 288 0.72 5.86 2.96
CA SER A 288 1.47 5.96 4.21
C SER A 288 1.97 7.39 4.43
N PRO A 289 2.01 7.88 5.69
CA PRO A 289 2.51 9.22 5.97
C PRO A 289 4.03 9.34 5.99
N TRP A 290 4.74 8.26 6.35
CA TRP A 290 6.18 8.27 6.58
C TRP A 290 6.78 6.85 6.39
N PHE A 291 8.10 6.71 6.39
CA PHE A 291 8.79 5.44 6.62
C PHE A 291 10.19 5.68 7.19
N PHE A 292 10.47 5.11 8.35
CA PHE A 292 11.81 5.11 8.94
C PHE A 292 11.99 3.90 9.86
N THR A 293 13.15 3.27 9.77
CA THR A 293 13.55 2.18 10.66
C THR A 293 15.07 2.19 10.84
N HIS A 294 15.52 1.91 12.06
CA HIS A 294 16.94 1.80 12.38
C HIS A 294 17.16 0.71 13.43
N PHE A 295 17.29 -0.54 12.98
CA PHE A 295 17.61 -1.67 13.84
C PHE A 295 19.05 -2.12 13.65
N GLU A 296 19.73 -2.28 14.77
CA GLU A 296 21.09 -2.84 14.78
C GLU A 296 21.05 -4.36 14.50
N PRO A 297 22.21 -4.99 14.21
CA PRO A 297 22.28 -6.44 14.07
C PRO A 297 21.71 -7.18 15.30
N PRO A 298 20.99 -8.30 15.11
CA PRO A 298 20.97 -9.09 13.87
C PRO A 298 19.89 -8.72 12.87
N LEU A 299 18.95 -7.82 13.20
CA LEU A 299 17.88 -7.44 12.27
C LEU A 299 18.43 -6.57 11.11
N ASP A 300 19.44 -5.73 11.40
CA ASP A 300 20.20 -4.93 10.42
C ASP A 300 19.29 -4.25 9.36
N LYS A 301 18.24 -3.60 9.86
CA LYS A 301 17.19 -3.00 9.03
C LYS A 301 17.21 -1.48 9.19
N ASN A 302 17.87 -0.86 8.22
CA ASN A 302 18.24 0.56 8.25
C ASN A 302 17.74 1.25 6.98
N LEU A 303 16.52 1.75 7.02
CA LEU A 303 15.81 2.28 5.85
C LEU A 303 15.12 3.60 6.17
N ILE A 304 15.18 4.53 5.22
CA ILE A 304 14.39 5.75 5.18
C ILE A 304 13.88 5.90 3.75
N TYR A 305 12.59 6.21 3.60
CA TYR A 305 12.03 6.58 2.30
C TYR A 305 11.80 8.08 2.25
N ASP A 306 11.86 8.64 1.05
CA ASP A 306 11.51 10.04 0.84
C ASP A 306 10.01 10.22 1.13
N CYS A 307 9.73 11.00 2.17
CA CYS A 307 8.40 11.32 2.67
C CYS A 307 8.12 12.83 2.65
N ASP A 308 8.99 13.62 2.02
CA ASP A 308 8.85 15.06 1.89
C ASP A 308 7.81 15.44 0.82
N ASP A 309 7.69 16.74 0.52
CA ASP A 309 6.79 17.30 -0.49
C ASP A 309 5.31 16.96 -0.30
N HIS A 310 4.87 16.81 0.95
CA HIS A 310 3.50 16.43 1.30
C HIS A 310 3.08 15.06 0.73
N LEU A 311 3.98 14.06 0.72
CA LEU A 311 3.74 12.66 0.33
C LEU A 311 2.30 12.21 0.59
N PHE A 312 1.89 12.25 1.86
CA PHE A 312 0.58 11.75 2.30
C PHE A 312 -0.58 12.45 1.58
N VAL A 313 -0.52 13.78 1.49
CA VAL A 313 -1.57 14.60 0.88
C VAL A 313 -1.61 14.40 -0.63
N ARG A 314 -0.44 14.40 -1.28
CA ARG A 314 -0.33 14.22 -2.74
C ARG A 314 -0.78 12.83 -3.15
N ARG A 315 -0.43 11.80 -2.38
CA ARG A 315 -0.87 10.43 -2.65
C ARG A 315 -2.40 10.33 -2.56
N TRP A 316 -3.01 10.91 -1.53
CA TRP A 316 -4.47 10.97 -1.43
C TRP A 316 -5.12 11.74 -2.59
N GLN A 317 -4.58 12.89 -2.99
CA GLN A 317 -5.07 13.63 -4.16
C GLN A 317 -5.01 12.78 -5.43
N ASN A 318 -3.87 12.14 -5.66
CA ASN A 318 -3.66 11.24 -6.80
C ASN A 318 -4.68 10.08 -6.80
N ILE A 319 -4.91 9.43 -5.65
CA ILE A 319 -5.92 8.37 -5.51
C ILE A 319 -7.33 8.91 -5.78
N ILE A 320 -7.69 10.08 -5.26
CA ILE A 320 -9.02 10.68 -5.43
C ILE A 320 -9.28 11.05 -6.90
N ASP A 321 -8.27 11.54 -7.60
CA ASP A 321 -8.31 11.85 -9.04
C ASP A 321 -8.49 10.58 -9.89
N HIS A 322 -8.00 9.43 -9.41
CA HIS A 322 -8.10 8.12 -10.06
C HIS A 322 -9.08 7.16 -9.36
N ARG A 323 -10.00 7.67 -8.53
CA ARG A 323 -10.87 6.84 -7.66
C ARG A 323 -11.73 5.83 -8.40
N ASP A 324 -12.02 6.08 -9.67
CA ASP A 324 -12.79 5.14 -10.51
C ASP A 324 -11.99 3.84 -10.81
N GLN A 325 -10.67 3.87 -10.65
CA GLN A 325 -9.74 2.75 -10.85
C GLN A 325 -9.34 2.04 -9.54
N VAL A 326 -9.55 2.67 -8.38
CA VAL A 326 -9.14 2.15 -7.06
C VAL A 326 -10.36 1.75 -6.24
N ASP A 327 -10.46 0.50 -5.78
CA ASP A 327 -11.58 0.05 -4.94
C ASP A 327 -11.27 0.17 -3.44
N ILE A 328 -10.08 -0.26 -3.04
CA ILE A 328 -9.69 -0.28 -1.63
C ILE A 328 -8.40 0.51 -1.46
N VAL A 329 -8.35 1.37 -0.44
CA VAL A 329 -7.12 2.04 0.00
C VAL A 329 -6.73 1.48 1.36
N GLN A 330 -5.53 0.91 1.46
CA GLN A 330 -4.94 0.49 2.72
C GLN A 330 -4.01 1.55 3.29
N LEU A 331 -4.34 1.99 4.49
CA LEU A 331 -3.46 2.76 5.35
C LEU A 331 -2.32 1.87 5.86
N LEU A 332 -1.08 2.27 5.57
CA LEU A 332 0.14 1.68 6.11
C LEU A 332 0.72 2.66 7.14
N SER A 333 0.44 2.50 8.43
CA SER A 333 -0.30 1.41 9.09
C SER A 333 -1.05 1.91 10.33
N TRP A 334 -1.81 1.03 10.99
CA TRP A 334 -2.42 1.34 12.28
C TRP A 334 -1.37 1.36 13.40
N ASN A 335 -0.55 0.30 13.52
CA ASN A 335 0.32 0.07 14.69
C ASN A 335 1.76 -0.37 14.34
N ASP A 336 2.28 -0.08 13.15
CA ASP A 336 3.69 -0.42 12.82
C ASP A 336 4.66 0.61 13.40
N TYR A 337 5.07 0.36 14.65
CA TYR A 337 6.00 1.22 15.37
C TYR A 337 7.44 1.08 14.85
N GLY A 338 7.84 -0.13 14.47
CA GLY A 338 9.18 -0.42 13.99
C GLY A 338 9.54 0.33 12.71
N GLU A 339 8.57 0.52 11.82
CA GLU A 339 8.73 1.25 10.54
C GLU A 339 8.25 2.71 10.60
N SER A 340 7.91 3.20 11.79
CA SER A 340 7.56 4.61 12.08
C SER A 340 6.35 5.18 11.33
N HIS A 341 5.50 4.33 10.74
CA HIS A 341 4.37 4.79 9.93
C HIS A 341 3.00 4.44 10.50
N TYR A 342 2.96 4.08 11.79
CA TYR A 342 1.73 3.92 12.54
C TYR A 342 0.91 5.22 12.59
N MET A 343 -0.41 5.08 12.70
CA MET A 343 -1.37 6.20 12.75
C MET A 343 -2.38 6.07 13.89
N GLY A 344 -2.44 4.89 14.52
CA GLY A 344 -3.25 4.62 15.70
C GLY A 344 -2.59 5.08 17.00
N PRO A 345 -3.27 4.90 18.14
CA PRO A 345 -2.67 5.05 19.47
C PRO A 345 -1.50 4.09 19.64
N ILE A 346 -0.51 4.48 20.47
CA ILE A 346 0.59 3.57 20.84
C ILE A 346 0.07 2.60 21.90
N GLU A 347 -0.41 1.45 21.43
CA GLU A 347 -0.86 0.30 22.22
C GLU A 347 -0.12 -0.96 21.75
N GLY A 348 -0.03 -2.01 22.57
CA GLY A 348 0.70 -3.21 22.14
C GLY A 348 2.16 -3.24 22.56
N ASN A 349 2.87 -4.17 21.94
CA ASN A 349 4.30 -4.36 22.10
C ASN A 349 5.04 -3.51 21.05
N ILE A 350 5.98 -2.69 21.52
CA ILE A 350 6.89 -1.94 20.64
C ILE A 350 8.10 -2.84 20.39
N PRO A 351 8.56 -3.01 19.14
CA PRO A 351 9.81 -3.71 18.87
C PRO A 351 10.96 -3.10 19.67
N GLN A 352 11.79 -3.95 20.26
CA GLN A 352 12.97 -3.48 21.00
C GLN A 352 13.84 -2.58 20.09
N GLU A 353 14.35 -1.48 20.65
CA GLU A 353 15.07 -0.38 19.97
C GLU A 353 14.14 0.68 19.34
N ALA A 354 12.96 0.27 18.86
CA ALA A 354 12.02 1.19 18.23
C ALA A 354 11.40 2.19 19.20
N GLU A 355 11.52 1.98 20.51
CA GLU A 355 11.10 2.94 21.51
C GLU A 355 11.76 4.32 21.30
N ALA A 356 12.98 4.34 20.77
CA ALA A 356 13.76 5.56 20.54
C ALA A 356 13.11 6.53 19.53
N TRP A 357 12.35 6.00 18.56
CA TRP A 357 11.64 6.80 17.55
C TRP A 357 10.11 6.68 17.65
N THR A 358 9.60 5.85 18.57
CA THR A 358 8.16 5.69 18.82
C THR A 358 7.69 6.51 20.02
N LEU A 359 8.38 6.40 21.17
CA LEU A 359 7.89 7.00 22.41
C LEU A 359 8.09 8.52 22.41
N GLY A 360 7.00 9.26 22.62
CA GLY A 360 6.98 10.72 22.62
C GLY A 360 6.69 11.35 21.25
N TYR A 361 6.50 10.55 20.20
CA TYR A 361 6.24 11.01 18.84
C TYR A 361 4.83 10.58 18.37
N ASP A 362 3.78 11.24 18.86
CA ASP A 362 2.38 10.89 18.50
C ASP A 362 2.07 11.16 17.02
N HIS A 363 1.69 10.11 16.29
CA HIS A 363 1.33 10.17 14.87
C HIS A 363 -0.18 10.28 14.61
N GLN A 364 -1.04 10.26 15.64
CA GLN A 364 -2.49 10.27 15.48
C GLN A 364 -3.05 11.54 14.80
N GLY A 365 -2.24 12.57 14.61
CA GLY A 365 -2.60 13.70 13.75
C GLY A 365 -2.91 13.29 12.30
N THR A 366 -2.29 12.23 11.80
CA THR A 366 -2.42 11.75 10.41
C THR A 366 -3.80 11.14 10.14
N VAL A 367 -4.34 10.33 11.06
CA VAL A 367 -5.66 9.69 10.94
C VAL A 367 -6.82 10.68 11.17
N ARG A 368 -6.53 11.91 11.60
CA ARG A 368 -7.53 12.98 11.75
C ARG A 368 -7.79 13.76 10.46
N VAL A 369 -7.01 13.52 9.41
CA VAL A 369 -7.16 14.19 8.12
C VAL A 369 -8.30 13.53 7.32
N HIS A 370 -9.27 14.33 6.88
CA HIS A 370 -10.56 13.86 6.36
C HIS A 370 -10.52 13.27 4.93
N PHE A 371 -9.34 12.95 4.37
CA PHE A 371 -9.24 12.37 3.01
C PHE A 371 -10.00 11.05 2.87
N ILE A 372 -10.09 10.30 3.97
CA ILE A 372 -10.79 9.03 4.09
C ILE A 372 -12.27 9.18 3.67
N ILE A 373 -12.93 10.27 4.07
CA ILE A 373 -14.35 10.52 3.76
C ILE A 373 -14.56 10.89 2.29
N PHE A 374 -13.56 11.47 1.62
CA PHE A 374 -13.67 11.85 0.22
C PHE A 374 -13.52 10.67 -0.75
N PHE A 375 -12.83 9.60 -0.34
CA PHE A 375 -12.68 8.39 -1.15
C PHE A 375 -13.89 7.45 -1.05
N ALA A 376 -14.36 7.20 0.17
CA ALA A 376 -15.52 6.35 0.44
C ALA A 376 -16.61 7.18 1.17
N PRO A 377 -17.44 7.95 0.44
CA PRO A 377 -18.53 8.69 1.06
C PRO A 377 -19.49 7.71 1.74
N ARG A 378 -19.79 7.95 3.02
CA ARG A 378 -20.88 7.25 3.70
C ARG A 378 -22.19 7.99 3.37
N ASP A 379 -23.17 7.26 2.88
CA ASP A 379 -24.55 7.76 2.65
C ASP A 379 -25.27 8.13 3.95
#